data_AF-S0FPS9-F1
#
_entry.id   AF-S0FPS9-F1
#
_cell.length_a   1.000
_cell.length_b   1.000
_cell.length_c   1.000
_cell.angle_alpha   90.00
_cell.angle_beta   90.00
_cell.angle_gamma   90.00
#
_symmetry.space_group_name_H-M   'P 1'
#
loop_
_entity.id
_entity.type
_entity.pdbx_description
1 polymer ?
#
loop_
_entity_poly.entity_id
_entity_poly.type
_entity_poly.pdbx_seq_one_letter_code
_entity_poly.pdbx_strand_id
1 'polypeptide(L)'
;MAFIKNYGEFIERVNELGFMPLSDILPGLPSLAAETRKEAWHTGDFDTDPWCWKDKAAEEKQLAFGCILGGHKGFVSPGMYPYFYACCRPEETMEERWRQGVVSPEVKELWKLFETKTLLNTSDIRREAGVGKKGGSKVDRAIVELQKHYYITVAGNRRKIGKSGEPYGWPANVYDRVADWAPAGWLDKCADLEKAEAGCYIIDTGLKMGNNLKEADLRKVLAIR
;
A
#
# COMPACT_ATOMS: atom_id res chain seq x y z
N MET A 1 -13.81 -16.89 16.03
CA MET A 1 -13.58 -16.31 14.69
C MET A 1 -12.97 -17.40 13.82
N ALA A 2 -13.46 -17.60 12.60
CA ALA A 2 -12.83 -18.56 11.68
C ALA A 2 -11.55 -17.94 11.11
N PHE A 3 -10.46 -18.71 11.04
CA PHE A 3 -9.23 -18.27 10.39
C PHE A 3 -9.37 -18.34 8.88
N ILE A 4 -8.80 -17.36 8.18
CA ILE A 4 -8.56 -17.38 6.73
C ILE A 4 -7.51 -18.46 6.45
N LYS A 5 -7.82 -19.38 5.53
CA LYS A 5 -7.00 -20.58 5.28
C LYS A 5 -6.28 -20.55 3.95
N ASN A 6 -6.82 -19.85 2.96
CA ASN A 6 -6.29 -19.82 1.61
C ASN A 6 -6.44 -18.44 0.97
N TYR A 7 -5.80 -18.28 -0.18
CA TYR A 7 -5.77 -17.03 -0.94
C TYR A 7 -7.17 -16.57 -1.38
N GLY A 8 -8.06 -17.49 -1.77
CA GLY A 8 -9.43 -17.16 -2.17
C GLY A 8 -10.22 -16.52 -1.03
N GLU A 9 -10.24 -17.18 0.14
CA GLU A 9 -10.87 -16.66 1.36
C GLU A 9 -10.29 -15.29 1.76
N PHE A 10 -8.98 -15.09 1.57
CA PHE A 10 -8.33 -13.80 1.82
C PHE A 10 -8.87 -12.69 0.91
N ILE A 11 -8.95 -12.93 -0.40
CA ILE A 11 -9.46 -11.94 -1.36
C ILE A 11 -10.92 -11.59 -1.04
N GLU A 12 -11.76 -12.61 -0.80
CA GLU A 12 -13.16 -12.41 -0.41
C GLU A 12 -13.28 -11.59 0.86
N ARG A 13 -12.46 -11.89 1.87
CA ARG A 13 -12.47 -11.18 3.14
C ARG A 13 -12.09 -9.71 3.01
N VAL A 14 -11.06 -9.37 2.22
CA VAL A 14 -10.70 -7.96 2.01
C VAL A 14 -11.78 -7.23 1.20
N ASN A 15 -12.41 -7.89 0.23
CA ASN A 15 -13.52 -7.31 -0.53
C ASN A 15 -14.76 -7.06 0.34
N GLU A 16 -15.06 -7.97 1.28
CA GLU A 16 -16.13 -7.81 2.27
C GLU A 16 -15.87 -6.60 3.18
N LEU A 17 -14.65 -6.47 3.70
CA LEU A 17 -14.29 -5.37 4.61
C LEU A 17 -14.04 -4.04 3.89
N GLY A 18 -13.69 -4.08 2.61
CA GLY A 18 -13.25 -2.92 1.84
C GLY A 18 -11.74 -2.64 1.96
N PHE A 19 -11.15 -2.81 3.15
CA PHE A 19 -9.71 -2.74 3.37
C PHE A 19 -9.28 -3.60 4.58
N MET A 20 -8.01 -3.99 4.62
CA MET A 20 -7.47 -4.79 5.72
C MET A 20 -5.97 -4.52 5.95
N PRO A 21 -5.54 -4.15 7.15
CA PRO A 21 -4.13 -4.12 7.54
C PRO A 21 -3.43 -5.48 7.40
N LEU A 22 -2.16 -5.48 7.00
CA LEU A 22 -1.32 -6.70 6.99
C LEU A 22 -1.02 -7.19 8.41
N SER A 23 -0.89 -6.27 9.36
CA SER A 23 -0.56 -6.52 10.76
C SER A 23 -1.44 -5.67 11.66
N ASP A 24 -1.46 -5.98 12.97
CA ASP A 24 -2.25 -5.21 13.93
C ASP A 24 -1.72 -3.77 14.05
N ILE A 25 -2.53 -2.80 13.62
CA ILE A 25 -2.21 -1.37 13.71
C ILE A 25 -3.07 -0.63 14.73
N LEU A 26 -4.24 -1.18 15.05
CA LEU A 26 -5.20 -0.61 15.99
C LEU A 26 -5.97 -1.75 16.66
N PRO A 27 -5.98 -1.83 18.01
CA PRO A 27 -6.78 -2.84 18.70
C PRO A 27 -8.26 -2.76 18.32
N GLY A 28 -8.86 -3.91 17.99
CA GLY A 28 -10.26 -4.00 17.56
C GLY A 28 -10.48 -3.88 16.07
N LEU A 29 -9.48 -3.45 15.29
CA LEU A 29 -9.52 -3.46 13.83
C LEU A 29 -9.03 -4.83 13.32
N PRO A 30 -9.77 -5.50 12.41
CA PRO A 30 -9.31 -6.73 11.78
C PRO A 30 -7.95 -6.58 11.10
N SER A 31 -7.14 -7.63 11.08
CA SER A 31 -5.88 -7.65 10.33
C SER A 31 -5.63 -9.06 9.78
N LEU A 32 -4.83 -9.15 8.71
CA LEU A 32 -4.46 -10.45 8.16
C LEU A 32 -3.69 -11.29 9.19
N ALA A 33 -2.82 -10.66 9.98
CA ALA A 33 -2.06 -11.35 11.04
C ALA A 33 -2.97 -11.91 12.15
N ALA A 34 -4.04 -11.20 12.52
CA ALA A 34 -4.98 -11.68 13.54
C ALA A 34 -5.95 -12.74 13.03
N GLU A 35 -6.29 -12.70 11.73
CA GLU A 35 -7.23 -13.64 11.10
C GLU A 35 -6.55 -14.85 10.42
N THR A 36 -5.24 -15.02 10.58
CA THR A 36 -4.49 -16.20 10.06
C THR A 36 -3.68 -16.88 11.16
N ARG A 37 -3.31 -18.15 10.92
CA ARG A 37 -2.43 -18.89 11.83
C ARG A 37 -0.98 -18.48 11.63
N LYS A 38 -0.27 -18.24 12.72
CA LYS A 38 1.16 -17.84 12.69
C LYS A 38 2.03 -18.85 11.94
N GLU A 39 1.71 -20.13 12.05
CA GLU A 39 2.45 -21.24 11.44
C GLU A 39 2.31 -21.30 9.91
N ALA A 40 1.30 -20.62 9.34
CA ALA A 40 1.10 -20.56 7.90
C ALA A 40 2.02 -19.54 7.19
N TRP A 41 2.62 -18.60 7.93
CA TRP A 41 3.44 -17.53 7.36
C TRP A 41 4.84 -18.01 6.98
N HIS A 42 5.36 -17.50 5.88
CA HIS A 42 6.72 -17.73 5.38
C HIS A 42 7.01 -19.20 5.01
N THR A 43 5.98 -19.97 4.67
CA THR A 43 6.10 -21.35 4.16
C THR A 43 6.44 -21.37 2.66
N GLY A 44 6.15 -20.29 1.93
CA GLY A 44 6.35 -20.18 0.49
C GLY A 44 5.22 -20.77 -0.36
N ASP A 45 4.18 -21.32 0.26
CA ASP A 45 3.00 -21.87 -0.44
C ASP A 45 2.07 -20.73 -0.88
N PHE A 46 1.89 -20.55 -2.19
CA PHE A 46 1.09 -19.43 -2.72
C PHE A 46 -0.40 -19.50 -2.43
N ASP A 47 -0.93 -20.67 -2.06
CA ASP A 47 -2.33 -20.81 -1.69
C ASP A 47 -2.52 -20.58 -0.20
N THR A 48 -1.58 -21.03 0.65
CA THR A 48 -1.78 -21.05 2.11
C THR A 48 -0.91 -20.05 2.90
N ASP A 49 0.12 -19.44 2.31
CA ASP A 49 1.02 -18.50 2.98
C ASP A 49 0.56 -17.04 2.87
N PRO A 50 0.13 -16.40 3.99
CA PRO A 50 -0.29 -14.99 3.98
C PRO A 50 0.82 -14.02 3.59
N TRP A 51 2.08 -14.40 3.79
CA TRP A 51 3.20 -13.60 3.31
C TRP A 51 3.23 -13.57 1.78
N CYS A 52 2.93 -14.67 1.08
CA CYS A 52 2.91 -14.70 -0.39
C CYS A 52 1.70 -13.98 -0.98
N TRP A 53 0.55 -13.97 -0.28
CA TRP A 53 -0.68 -13.35 -0.78
C TRP A 53 -0.53 -11.86 -1.07
N LYS A 54 0.30 -11.14 -0.30
CA LYS A 54 0.47 -9.69 -0.49
C LYS A 54 1.05 -9.31 -1.86
N ASP A 55 1.93 -10.16 -2.36
CA ASP A 55 2.60 -9.98 -3.62
C ASP A 55 1.66 -10.40 -4.77
N LYS A 56 1.03 -11.58 -4.59
CA LYS A 56 0.10 -12.16 -5.55
C LYS A 56 -1.11 -11.25 -5.80
N ALA A 57 -1.71 -10.67 -4.76
CA ALA A 57 -2.88 -9.81 -4.88
C ALA A 57 -2.60 -8.52 -5.66
N ALA A 58 -1.41 -7.93 -5.49
CA ALA A 58 -1.01 -6.74 -6.23
C ALA A 58 -0.64 -7.05 -7.68
N GLU A 59 0.00 -8.18 -7.94
CA GLU A 59 0.39 -8.64 -9.28
C GLU A 59 -0.82 -9.05 -10.12
N GLU A 60 -1.75 -9.81 -9.55
CA GLU A 60 -3.03 -10.19 -10.18
C GLU A 60 -4.07 -9.06 -10.20
N LYS A 61 -3.70 -7.89 -9.65
CA LYS A 61 -4.56 -6.70 -9.52
C LYS A 61 -5.93 -7.01 -8.90
N GLN A 62 -5.96 -7.92 -7.94
CA GLN A 62 -7.16 -8.24 -7.15
C GLN A 62 -7.35 -7.23 -6.02
N LEU A 63 -6.25 -6.80 -5.39
CA LEU A 63 -6.23 -5.81 -4.31
C LEU A 63 -5.03 -4.88 -4.49
N ALA A 64 -5.15 -3.62 -4.10
CA ALA A 64 -3.97 -2.79 -3.91
C ALA A 64 -3.27 -3.17 -2.62
N PHE A 65 -1.93 -3.23 -2.65
CA PHE A 65 -1.10 -3.48 -1.47
C PHE A 65 0.00 -2.43 -1.36
N GLY A 66 0.37 -2.09 -0.13
CA GLY A 66 1.50 -1.21 0.14
C GLY A 66 1.32 -0.46 1.46
N CYS A 67 2.14 0.56 1.67
CA CYS A 67 2.04 1.47 2.82
C CYS A 67 0.89 2.49 2.65
N ILE A 68 -0.28 2.00 2.24
CA ILE A 68 -1.42 2.80 1.74
C ILE A 68 -2.51 3.04 2.80
N LEU A 69 -2.37 2.45 3.99
CA LEU A 69 -3.26 2.68 5.14
C LEU A 69 -2.59 3.64 6.13
N GLY A 70 -2.52 4.93 5.79
CA GLY A 70 -1.88 5.95 6.63
C GLY A 70 -0.35 5.84 6.75
N GLY A 71 0.28 5.00 5.91
CA GLY A 71 1.69 4.62 5.98
C GLY A 71 1.90 3.18 6.48
N HIS A 72 0.85 2.53 6.98
CA HIS A 72 0.89 1.13 7.36
C HIS A 72 0.68 0.21 6.16
N LYS A 73 1.31 -0.98 6.21
CA LYS A 73 1.12 -2.01 5.20
C LYS A 73 -0.29 -2.59 5.29
N GLY A 74 -0.99 -2.63 4.17
CA GLY A 74 -2.31 -3.24 4.10
C GLY A 74 -2.85 -3.31 2.69
N PHE A 75 -4.10 -3.75 2.62
CA PHE A 75 -4.83 -4.07 1.42
C PHE A 75 -6.03 -3.17 1.26
N VAL A 76 -6.31 -2.74 0.04
CA VAL A 76 -7.52 -1.99 -0.32
C VAL A 76 -8.19 -2.69 -1.49
N SER A 77 -9.48 -2.99 -1.33
CA SER A 77 -10.31 -3.59 -2.36
C SER A 77 -10.57 -2.64 -3.53
N PRO A 78 -10.91 -3.15 -4.73
CA PRO A 78 -11.30 -2.32 -5.87
C PRO A 78 -12.43 -1.34 -5.54
N GLY A 79 -13.42 -1.78 -4.77
CA GLY A 79 -14.59 -0.97 -4.41
C GLY A 79 -14.27 0.19 -3.47
N MET A 80 -13.26 0.03 -2.61
CA MET A 80 -12.84 1.05 -1.66
C MET A 80 -11.70 1.93 -2.19
N TYR A 81 -10.98 1.50 -3.23
CA TYR A 81 -9.82 2.20 -3.77
C TYR A 81 -10.09 3.65 -4.19
N PRO A 82 -11.20 3.99 -4.88
CA PRO A 82 -11.49 5.37 -5.25
C PRO A 82 -11.57 6.33 -4.06
N TYR A 83 -12.12 5.87 -2.93
CA TYR A 83 -12.29 6.67 -1.72
C TYR A 83 -10.95 6.96 -1.07
N PHE A 84 -10.10 5.94 -0.90
CA PHE A 84 -8.75 6.16 -0.39
C PHE A 84 -7.93 7.06 -1.29
N TYR A 85 -8.03 6.88 -2.61
CA TYR A 85 -7.33 7.72 -3.57
C TYR A 85 -7.75 9.18 -3.45
N ALA A 86 -9.06 9.47 -3.49
CA ALA A 86 -9.58 10.83 -3.36
C ALA A 86 -9.27 11.46 -1.99
N CYS A 87 -9.36 10.68 -0.91
CA CYS A 87 -9.09 11.16 0.44
C CYS A 87 -7.59 11.45 0.68
N CYS A 88 -6.71 10.52 0.29
CA CYS A 88 -5.31 10.54 0.71
C CYS A 88 -4.39 11.26 -0.28
N ARG A 89 -4.80 11.39 -1.56
CA ARG A 89 -4.06 12.18 -2.54
C ARG A 89 -4.16 13.67 -2.20
N PRO A 90 -3.05 14.41 -2.19
CA PRO A 90 -3.07 15.87 -2.07
C PRO A 90 -3.77 16.51 -3.27
N GLU A 91 -4.48 17.61 -3.01
CA GLU A 91 -5.11 18.42 -4.08
C GLU A 91 -4.06 19.28 -4.77
N GLU A 92 -3.05 19.73 -4.00
CA GLU A 92 -1.91 20.45 -4.52
C GLU A 92 -0.98 19.54 -5.32
N THR A 93 -0.41 20.11 -6.38
CA THR A 93 0.65 19.48 -7.15
C THR A 93 1.90 19.25 -6.28
N MET A 94 2.74 18.28 -6.67
CA MET A 94 4.02 18.04 -5.99
C MET A 94 4.86 19.33 -5.87
N GLU A 95 4.76 20.21 -6.87
CA GLU A 95 5.56 21.41 -7.00
C GLU A 95 5.09 22.53 -6.09
N GLU A 96 3.77 22.64 -5.87
CA GLU A 96 3.19 23.51 -4.85
C GLU A 96 3.58 23.04 -3.44
N ARG A 97 3.43 21.75 -3.16
CA ARG A 97 3.81 21.17 -1.86
C ARG A 97 5.31 21.35 -1.57
N TRP A 98 6.16 21.23 -2.59
CA TRP A 98 7.58 21.54 -2.48
C TRP A 98 7.83 23.01 -2.16
N ARG A 99 7.21 23.95 -2.89
CA ARG A 99 7.37 25.39 -2.64
C ARG A 99 6.91 25.81 -1.25
N GLN A 100 5.90 25.12 -0.71
CA GLN A 100 5.38 25.34 0.63
C GLN A 100 6.23 24.68 1.74
N GLY A 101 7.27 23.91 1.39
CA GLY A 101 8.11 23.20 2.36
C GLY A 101 7.43 21.98 3.01
N VAL A 102 6.33 21.49 2.44
CA VAL A 102 5.59 20.30 2.92
C VAL A 102 6.30 19.00 2.53
N VAL A 103 6.98 19.01 1.39
CA VAL A 103 7.63 17.84 0.80
C VAL A 103 9.15 17.91 1.04
N SER A 104 9.74 16.79 1.45
CA SER A 104 11.19 16.68 1.62
C SER A 104 11.93 16.59 0.26
N PRO A 105 13.22 16.95 0.20
CA PRO A 105 14.03 16.79 -1.02
C PRO A 105 13.98 15.35 -1.55
N GLU A 106 14.05 14.36 -0.65
CA GLU A 106 14.05 12.95 -1.04
C GLU A 106 12.72 12.49 -1.65
N VAL A 107 11.59 13.02 -1.18
CA VAL A 107 10.27 12.74 -1.78
C VAL A 107 10.14 13.40 -3.15
N LYS A 108 10.61 14.64 -3.32
CA LYS A 108 10.60 15.33 -4.61
C LYS A 108 11.47 14.61 -5.64
N GLU A 109 12.70 14.25 -5.27
CA GLU A 109 13.62 13.52 -6.15
C GLU A 109 13.05 12.16 -6.54
N LEU A 110 12.44 11.45 -5.59
CA LEU A 110 11.78 10.18 -5.85
C LEU A 110 10.58 10.34 -6.80
N TRP A 111 9.76 11.38 -6.63
CA TRP A 111 8.65 11.64 -7.54
C TRP A 111 9.13 11.92 -8.96
N LYS A 112 10.14 12.79 -9.11
CA LYS A 112 10.77 13.08 -10.41
C LYS A 112 11.31 11.82 -11.10
N LEU A 113 11.82 10.86 -10.32
CA LEU A 113 12.26 9.58 -10.83
C LEU A 113 11.09 8.80 -11.45
N PHE A 114 9.95 8.72 -10.75
CA PHE A 114 8.74 8.04 -11.24
C PHE A 114 8.03 8.77 -12.39
N GLU A 115 8.29 10.05 -12.62
CA GLU A 115 7.81 10.76 -13.81
C GLU A 115 8.49 10.27 -15.10
N THR A 116 9.67 9.64 -14.99
CA THR A 116 10.48 9.20 -16.16
C THR A 116 10.74 7.70 -16.20
N LYS A 117 10.51 6.99 -15.11
CA LYS A 117 10.77 5.55 -14.97
C LYS A 117 9.62 4.87 -14.27
N THR A 118 9.37 3.62 -14.67
CA THR A 118 8.32 2.75 -14.13
C THR A 118 8.95 1.48 -13.54
N LEU A 119 8.19 0.73 -12.74
CA LEU A 119 8.55 -0.59 -12.23
C LEU A 119 9.93 -0.64 -11.55
N LEU A 120 10.15 0.27 -10.61
CA LEU A 120 11.39 0.39 -9.85
C LEU A 120 11.30 -0.34 -8.51
N ASN A 121 12.28 -1.18 -8.17
CA ASN A 121 12.42 -1.68 -6.81
C ASN A 121 13.29 -0.74 -5.95
N THR A 122 13.33 -0.96 -4.63
CA THR A 122 14.14 -0.15 -3.70
C THR A 122 15.63 -0.10 -4.06
N SER A 123 16.19 -1.16 -4.65
CA SER A 123 17.59 -1.17 -5.09
C SER A 123 17.81 -0.28 -6.31
N ASP A 124 16.88 -0.26 -7.25
CA ASP A 124 16.91 0.63 -8.41
C ASP A 124 16.81 2.09 -7.93
N ILE A 125 15.83 2.40 -7.08
CA ILE A 125 15.63 3.74 -6.52
C ILE A 125 16.90 4.25 -5.82
N ARG A 126 17.51 3.43 -4.94
CA ARG A 126 18.74 3.84 -4.22
C ARG A 126 19.92 4.08 -5.16
N ARG A 127 20.04 3.29 -6.23
CA ARG A 127 21.08 3.47 -7.25
C ARG A 127 20.89 4.79 -8.00
N GLU A 128 19.67 5.06 -8.43
CA GLU A 128 19.31 6.29 -9.15
C GLU A 128 19.48 7.55 -8.30
N ALA A 129 19.16 7.46 -7.00
CA ALA A 129 19.35 8.55 -6.05
C ALA A 129 20.83 8.75 -5.62
N GLY A 130 21.78 7.95 -6.11
CA GLY A 130 23.19 8.03 -5.69
C GLY A 130 23.40 7.73 -4.20
N VAL A 131 22.47 7.00 -3.57
CA VAL A 131 22.44 6.81 -2.13
C VAL A 131 23.33 5.64 -1.72
N GLY A 132 24.41 5.95 -0.99
CA GLY A 132 25.23 4.95 -0.29
C GLY A 132 24.54 4.36 0.94
N LYS A 133 25.21 3.43 1.64
CA LYS A 133 24.65 2.67 2.78
C LYS A 133 23.99 3.52 3.89
N LYS A 134 24.42 4.78 4.10
CA LYS A 134 23.91 5.66 5.17
C LYS A 134 22.62 6.44 4.82
N GLY A 135 22.26 6.57 3.54
CA GLY A 135 21.07 7.35 3.13
C GLY A 135 19.81 6.50 2.89
N GLY A 136 19.90 5.17 3.02
CA GLY A 136 18.80 4.26 2.69
C GLY A 136 17.51 4.53 3.47
N SER A 137 17.61 4.94 4.74
CA SER A 137 16.42 5.20 5.58
C SER A 137 15.60 6.41 5.12
N LYS A 138 16.23 7.41 4.50
CA LYS A 138 15.53 8.58 3.93
C LYS A 138 14.73 8.19 2.69
N VAL A 139 15.33 7.39 1.80
CA VAL A 139 14.67 6.83 0.62
C VAL A 139 13.48 5.95 1.02
N ASP A 140 13.66 5.07 2.01
CA ASP A 140 12.58 4.20 2.47
C ASP A 140 11.40 5.01 3.02
N ARG A 141 11.67 6.09 3.77
CA ARG A 141 10.62 7.02 4.23
C ARG A 141 9.93 7.73 3.08
N ALA A 142 10.67 8.18 2.06
CA ALA A 142 10.10 8.82 0.88
C ALA A 142 9.18 7.86 0.10
N ILE A 143 9.57 6.58 -0.03
CA ILE A 143 8.74 5.53 -0.63
C ILE A 143 7.43 5.33 0.15
N VAL A 144 7.51 5.30 1.49
CA VAL A 144 6.31 5.19 2.34
C VAL A 144 5.42 6.43 2.20
N GLU A 145 6.00 7.63 2.16
CA GLU A 145 5.25 8.88 2.04
C GLU A 145 4.53 8.99 0.69
N LEU A 146 5.18 8.63 -0.41
CA LEU A 146 4.52 8.61 -1.73
C LEU A 146 3.39 7.57 -1.80
N GLN A 147 3.54 6.41 -1.17
CA GLN A 147 2.46 5.40 -1.07
C GLN A 147 1.30 5.89 -0.21
N LYS A 148 1.59 6.47 0.96
CA LYS A 148 0.59 7.05 1.86
C LYS A 148 -0.28 8.09 1.16
N HIS A 149 0.31 8.84 0.23
CA HIS A 149 -0.36 9.86 -0.58
C HIS A 149 -0.84 9.36 -1.94
N TYR A 150 -0.82 8.06 -2.20
CA TYR A 150 -1.33 7.44 -3.42
C TYR A 150 -0.71 8.00 -4.72
N TYR A 151 0.55 8.46 -4.65
CA TYR A 151 1.32 8.79 -5.85
C TYR A 151 1.88 7.53 -6.51
N ILE A 152 2.37 6.59 -5.70
CA ILE A 152 2.91 5.31 -6.14
C ILE A 152 2.26 4.16 -5.35
N THR A 153 2.36 2.95 -5.88
CA THR A 153 1.83 1.72 -5.26
C THR A 153 2.79 0.56 -5.49
N VAL A 154 2.64 -0.54 -4.75
CA VAL A 154 3.33 -1.79 -5.07
C VAL A 154 2.69 -2.38 -6.32
N ALA A 155 3.50 -2.59 -7.36
CA ALA A 155 3.11 -3.13 -8.64
C ALA A 155 3.48 -4.62 -8.83
N GLY A 156 4.02 -5.24 -7.78
CA GLY A 156 4.51 -6.61 -7.78
C GLY A 156 5.84 -6.73 -7.04
N ASN A 157 6.61 -7.77 -7.35
CA ASN A 157 7.94 -7.96 -6.79
C ASN A 157 8.96 -8.42 -7.85
N ARG A 158 10.25 -8.29 -7.50
CA ARG A 158 11.36 -8.80 -8.31
C ARG A 158 12.39 -9.47 -7.40
N ARG A 159 12.82 -10.67 -7.77
CA ARG A 159 13.98 -11.34 -7.14
C ARG A 159 15.26 -10.99 -7.88
N LYS A 160 16.39 -11.01 -7.16
CA LYS A 160 17.69 -10.87 -7.81
C LYS A 160 17.98 -12.14 -8.59
N ILE A 161 18.64 -11.99 -9.74
CA ILE A 161 19.07 -13.11 -10.57
C ILE A 161 20.57 -13.26 -10.42
N GLY A 162 21.01 -14.47 -10.07
CA GLY A 162 22.42 -14.82 -9.90
C GLY A 162 23.14 -14.91 -11.23
N LYS A 163 24.47 -15.05 -11.21
CA LYS A 163 25.27 -15.25 -12.43
C LYS A 163 24.87 -16.50 -13.22
N SER A 164 24.25 -17.48 -12.56
CA SER A 164 23.74 -18.71 -13.16
C SER A 164 22.34 -18.56 -13.78
N GLY A 165 21.69 -17.40 -13.69
CA GLY A 165 20.30 -17.21 -14.12
C GLY A 165 19.26 -17.57 -13.06
N GLU A 166 19.68 -18.11 -11.91
CA GLU A 166 18.76 -18.53 -10.84
C GLU A 166 18.33 -17.37 -9.93
N PRO A 167 17.04 -17.27 -9.56
CA PRO A 167 16.56 -16.30 -8.58
C PRO A 167 17.17 -16.55 -7.19
N TYR A 168 17.62 -15.49 -6.51
CA TYR A 168 18.13 -15.57 -5.15
C TYR A 168 17.70 -14.38 -4.28
N GLY A 169 17.72 -14.60 -2.96
CA GLY A 169 17.26 -13.64 -1.97
C GLY A 169 15.74 -13.50 -1.92
N TRP A 170 15.27 -12.67 -1.00
CA TRP A 170 13.85 -12.36 -0.88
C TRP A 170 13.37 -11.48 -2.04
N PRO A 171 12.14 -11.68 -2.55
CA PRO A 171 11.53 -10.76 -3.49
C PRO A 171 11.48 -9.35 -2.89
N ALA A 172 11.91 -8.36 -3.68
CA ALA A 172 11.78 -6.95 -3.32
C ALA A 172 10.57 -6.36 -4.04
N ASN A 173 9.78 -5.57 -3.32
CA ASN A 173 8.66 -4.84 -3.91
C ASN A 173 9.15 -3.98 -5.09
N VAL A 174 8.37 -4.01 -6.15
CA VAL A 174 8.45 -3.12 -7.30
C VAL A 174 7.35 -2.10 -7.16
N TYR A 175 7.66 -0.84 -7.45
CA TYR A 175 6.73 0.28 -7.33
C TYR A 175 6.49 0.91 -8.69
N ASP A 176 5.30 1.45 -8.86
CA ASP A 176 4.92 2.23 -10.03
C ASP A 176 3.96 3.36 -9.65
N ARG A 177 3.75 4.33 -10.54
CA ARG A 177 2.74 5.36 -10.31
C ARG A 177 1.36 4.72 -10.28
N VAL A 178 0.49 5.21 -9.39
CA VAL A 178 -0.89 4.69 -9.29
C VAL A 178 -1.62 4.80 -10.63
N ALA A 179 -1.41 5.89 -11.36
CA ALA A 179 -2.02 6.11 -12.67
C ALA A 179 -1.58 5.10 -13.75
N ASP A 180 -0.40 4.51 -13.62
CA ASP A 180 0.11 3.51 -14.58
C ASP A 180 -0.27 2.08 -14.16
N TRP A 181 -0.36 1.81 -12.86
CA TRP A 181 -0.66 0.49 -12.32
C TRP A 181 -2.16 0.17 -12.25
N ALA A 182 -2.99 1.12 -11.80
CA ALA A 182 -4.38 0.88 -11.45
C ALA A 182 -5.20 0.36 -12.65
N PRO A 183 -5.97 -0.72 -12.50
CA PRO A 183 -6.89 -1.17 -13.54
C PRO A 183 -7.92 -0.10 -13.92
N ALA A 184 -8.42 -0.18 -15.15
CA ALA A 184 -9.60 0.57 -15.57
C ALA A 184 -10.77 0.28 -14.61
N GLY A 185 -11.55 1.31 -14.25
CA GLY A 185 -12.63 1.19 -13.27
C GLY A 185 -12.24 1.57 -11.84
N TRP A 186 -10.98 1.43 -11.44
CA TRP A 186 -10.56 1.64 -10.05
C TRP A 186 -10.48 3.11 -9.65
N LEU A 187 -10.38 4.01 -10.62
CA LEU A 187 -10.28 5.45 -10.39
C LEU A 187 -11.46 6.24 -10.98
N ASP A 188 -12.41 5.56 -11.63
CA ASP A 188 -13.48 6.20 -12.41
C ASP A 188 -14.35 7.14 -11.56
N LYS A 189 -14.57 6.78 -10.29
CA LYS A 189 -15.38 7.59 -9.36
C LYS A 189 -14.61 8.68 -8.64
N CYS A 190 -13.28 8.74 -8.76
CA CYS A 190 -12.47 9.66 -7.96
C CYS A 190 -12.76 11.13 -8.26
N ALA A 191 -13.14 11.47 -9.50
CA ALA A 191 -13.42 12.85 -9.89
C ALA A 191 -14.68 13.43 -9.23
N ASP A 192 -15.61 12.56 -8.81
CA ASP A 192 -16.89 12.94 -8.23
C ASP A 192 -16.88 12.90 -6.68
N LEU A 193 -15.77 12.48 -6.07
CA LEU A 193 -15.66 12.31 -4.62
C LEU A 193 -14.98 13.52 -3.97
N GLU A 194 -15.70 14.20 -3.08
CA GLU A 194 -15.07 15.17 -2.20
C GLU A 194 -14.15 14.46 -1.19
N LYS A 195 -12.97 15.04 -0.97
CA LYS A 195 -11.94 14.49 -0.09
C LYS A 195 -12.44 14.21 1.33
N ALA A 196 -13.25 15.11 1.88
CA ALA A 196 -13.82 14.98 3.22
C ALA A 196 -14.87 13.85 3.29
N GLU A 197 -15.76 13.77 2.30
CA GLU A 197 -16.78 12.71 2.20
C GLU A 197 -16.14 11.34 2.04
N ALA A 198 -15.12 11.24 1.18
CA ALA A 198 -14.34 10.02 1.01
C ALA A 198 -13.67 9.59 2.33
N GLY A 199 -13.13 10.54 3.09
CA GLY A 199 -12.59 10.31 4.42
C GLY A 199 -13.62 9.75 5.39
N CYS A 200 -14.80 10.38 5.48
CA CYS A 200 -15.90 9.89 6.32
C CYS A 200 -16.34 8.47 5.93
N TYR A 201 -16.46 8.18 4.63
CA TYR A 201 -16.85 6.85 4.15
C TYR A 201 -15.86 5.74 4.55
N ILE A 202 -14.55 6.02 4.46
CA ILE A 202 -13.50 5.10 4.90
C ILE A 202 -13.62 4.82 6.41
N ILE A 203 -13.80 5.89 7.20
CA ILE A 203 -13.90 5.81 8.65
C ILE A 203 -15.16 5.06 9.08
N ASP A 204 -16.32 5.36 8.49
CA ASP A 204 -17.57 4.63 8.73
C ASP A 204 -17.43 3.15 8.41
N THR A 205 -16.72 2.81 7.33
CA THR A 205 -16.46 1.42 6.97
C THR A 205 -15.55 0.72 7.97
N GLY A 206 -14.47 1.39 8.40
CA GLY A 206 -13.57 0.88 9.44
C GLY A 206 -14.27 0.67 10.79
N LEU A 207 -15.17 1.58 11.19
CA LEU A 207 -15.94 1.45 12.43
C LEU A 207 -16.94 0.28 12.38
N LYS A 208 -17.49 -0.05 11.20
CA LYS A 208 -18.41 -1.18 11.01
C LYS A 208 -17.72 -2.54 11.07
N MET A 209 -16.46 -2.64 10.67
CA MET A 209 -15.72 -3.91 10.65
C MET A 209 -15.06 -4.28 11.99
N GLY A 210 -14.79 -3.28 12.84
CA GLY A 210 -14.07 -3.49 14.09
C GLY A 210 -14.97 -3.42 15.33
N ASN A 211 -14.45 -3.92 16.45
CA ASN A 211 -15.15 -3.91 17.73
C ASN A 211 -14.55 -2.86 18.66
N ASN A 212 -15.41 -2.09 19.35
CA ASN A 212 -14.99 -1.06 20.32
C ASN A 212 -13.99 -0.03 19.76
N LEU A 213 -14.04 0.22 18.45
CA LEU A 213 -13.20 1.22 17.81
C LEU A 213 -13.72 2.63 18.11
N LYS A 214 -12.80 3.54 18.42
CA LYS A 214 -13.09 4.97 18.51
C LYS A 214 -12.70 5.64 17.19
N GLU A 215 -13.60 6.49 16.69
CA GLU A 215 -13.39 7.24 15.45
C GLU A 215 -12.05 7.99 15.44
N ALA A 216 -11.73 8.70 16.53
CA ALA A 216 -10.51 9.48 16.65
C ALA A 216 -9.23 8.63 16.49
N ASP A 217 -9.24 7.41 17.04
CA ASP A 217 -8.10 6.50 16.96
C ASP A 217 -7.96 5.92 15.53
N LEU A 218 -9.08 5.62 14.87
CA LEU A 218 -9.10 5.15 13.49
C LEU A 218 -8.65 6.24 12.50
N ARG A 219 -9.14 7.48 12.66
CA ARG A 219 -8.66 8.64 11.88
C ARG A 219 -7.17 8.84 12.03
N LYS A 220 -6.67 8.77 13.26
CA LYS A 220 -5.24 8.90 13.55
C LYS A 220 -4.40 7.81 12.90
N VAL A 221 -4.80 6.54 13.02
CA VAL A 221 -4.02 5.41 12.48
C VAL A 221 -4.01 5.39 10.95
N LEU A 222 -5.14 5.74 10.32
CA LEU A 222 -5.24 5.84 8.85
C LEU A 222 -4.74 7.18 8.30
N ALA A 223 -4.36 8.12 9.17
CA ALA A 223 -3.97 9.48 8.84
C ALA A 223 -5.01 10.25 8.00
N ILE A 224 -6.29 10.04 8.32
CA ILE A 224 -7.45 10.72 7.71
C ILE A 224 -7.84 11.87 8.65
N ARG A 225 -8.00 13.07 8.09
CA ARG A 225 -8.40 14.26 8.86
C ARG A 225 -9.91 14.36 8.99
#